data_AF-A0A6J2L3C4-F1
#
_entry.id   AF-A0A6J2L3C4-F1
#
_cell.length_a   1.000
_cell.length_b   1.000
_cell.length_c   1.000
_cell.angle_alpha   90.00
_cell.angle_beta   90.00
_cell.angle_gamma   90.00
#
_symmetry.space_group_name_H-M   'P 1'
#
loop_
_entity.id
_entity.type
_entity.pdbx_description
1 polymer ?
#
loop_
_entity_poly.entity_id
_entity_poly.type
_entity_poly.pdbx_seq_one_letter_code
_entity_poly.pdbx_strand_id
1 'polypeptide(L)'
;MAPARARFCPLLLLLLLGLWVAEVPVSAKCKHMTSAQCFDTQHVQPSPRECKMAMGNNNNKHTKHCKSLNTFLHESFSSVAAACQTPITGCKNSHESCHQSQKPVSLTM
;
A
#
# COMPACT_ATOMS: atom_id res chain seq x y z
N MET A 1 -5.59 23.25 53.23
CA MET A 1 -5.10 22.49 52.06
C MET A 1 -5.51 23.24 50.80
N ALA A 2 -4.54 23.84 50.10
CA ALA A 2 -4.82 24.54 48.84
C ALA A 2 -4.98 23.52 47.70
N PRO A 3 -5.95 23.70 46.77
CA PRO A 3 -6.12 22.78 45.67
C PRO A 3 -4.98 22.98 44.66
N ALA A 4 -4.26 21.90 44.36
CA ALA A 4 -3.28 21.92 43.29
C ALA A 4 -4.01 22.10 41.96
N ARG A 5 -3.86 23.28 41.34
CA ARG A 5 -4.28 23.52 39.96
C ARG A 5 -3.48 22.57 39.06
N ALA A 6 -4.14 21.55 38.54
CA ALA A 6 -3.58 20.70 37.50
C ALA A 6 -3.26 21.59 36.29
N ARG A 7 -1.97 21.88 36.09
CA ARG A 7 -1.49 22.53 34.88
C ARG A 7 -1.70 21.54 33.74
N PHE A 8 -2.79 21.70 33.01
CA PHE A 8 -3.00 21.05 31.73
C PHE A 8 -1.89 21.53 30.80
N CYS A 9 -0.89 20.70 30.54
CA CYS A 9 0.24 21.04 29.68
C CYS A 9 -0.23 20.98 28.21
N PRO A 10 -0.39 22.12 27.51
CA PRO A 10 -0.81 22.11 26.10
C PRO A 10 0.20 21.39 25.21
N LEU A 11 1.48 21.34 25.61
CA LEU A 11 2.52 20.54 24.97
C LEU A 11 2.25 19.03 25.00
N LEU A 12 1.67 18.51 26.09
CA LEU A 12 1.33 17.09 26.22
C LEU A 12 0.16 16.75 25.29
N LEU A 13 -0.83 17.63 25.19
CA LEU A 13 -1.93 17.54 24.24
C LEU A 13 -1.44 17.57 22.80
N LEU A 14 -0.55 18.49 22.45
CA LEU A 14 0.05 18.58 21.11
C LEU A 14 0.87 17.34 20.77
N LEU A 15 1.60 16.76 21.74
CA LEU A 15 2.30 15.48 21.55
C LEU A 15 1.34 14.32 21.26
N LEU A 16 0.22 14.25 22.00
CA LEU A 16 -0.80 13.22 21.81
C LEU A 16 -1.52 13.37 20.46
N LEU A 17 -1.78 14.61 20.02
CA LEU A 17 -2.36 14.94 18.71
C LEU A 17 -1.39 14.60 17.56
N GLY A 18 -0.10 14.87 17.72
CA GLY A 18 0.92 14.53 16.72
C GLY A 18 1.08 13.02 16.50
N LEU A 19 0.77 12.20 17.50
CA LEU A 19 0.85 10.74 17.42
C LEU A 19 -0.26 10.10 16.56
N TRP A 20 -1.38 10.79 16.32
CA TRP A 20 -2.49 10.27 15.51
C TRP A 20 -2.30 10.44 14.00
N VAL A 21 -1.38 11.31 13.58
CA VAL A 21 -1.15 11.63 12.15
C VAL A 21 -0.23 10.62 11.46
N ALA A 22 0.34 9.67 12.21
CA ALA A 22 1.15 8.60 11.67
C ALA A 22 0.30 7.37 11.32
N GLU A 23 -0.78 7.53 10.54
CA GLU A 23 -1.26 6.42 9.71
C GLU A 23 -0.23 6.23 8.60
N VAL A 24 0.85 5.51 8.95
CA VAL A 24 1.81 4.99 7.99
C VAL A 24 1.01 4.11 7.05
N PRO A 25 0.93 4.42 5.75
CA PRO A 25 0.42 3.44 4.81
C PRO A 25 1.41 2.29 4.89
N VAL A 26 0.99 1.17 5.47
CA VAL A 26 1.74 -0.09 5.46
C VAL A 26 1.67 -0.63 4.03
N SER A 27 2.22 0.13 3.09
CA SER A 27 2.70 -0.42 1.84
C SER A 27 3.99 -1.12 2.23
N ALA A 28 3.97 -2.45 2.23
CA ALA A 28 5.15 -3.28 2.46
C ALA A 28 6.32 -2.71 1.65
N LYS A 29 7.21 -1.96 2.29
CA LYS A 29 8.28 -1.25 1.59
C LYS A 29 9.25 -2.29 1.06
N CYS A 30 9.15 -2.60 -0.23
CA CYS A 30 10.24 -3.25 -0.93
C CYS A 30 11.50 -2.42 -0.69
N LYS A 31 12.53 -3.01 -0.07
CA LYS A 31 13.75 -2.28 0.26
C LYS A 31 14.44 -1.85 -1.04
N HIS A 32 14.86 -0.59 -1.14
CA HIS A 32 15.62 -0.01 -2.26
C HIS A 32 14.86 0.13 -3.60
N MET A 33 13.54 0.34 -3.59
CA MET A 33 12.74 0.53 -4.81
C MET A 33 11.74 1.68 -4.65
N THR A 34 11.30 2.27 -5.77
CA THR A 34 10.16 3.21 -5.78
C THR A 34 8.85 2.48 -5.50
N SER A 35 7.80 3.22 -5.12
CA SER A 35 6.47 2.63 -4.92
C SER A 35 5.93 1.94 -6.17
N ALA A 36 6.17 2.50 -7.36
CA ALA A 36 5.75 1.91 -8.63
C ALA A 36 6.52 0.61 -8.94
N GLN A 37 7.83 0.58 -8.72
CA GLN A 37 8.65 -0.64 -8.88
C GLN A 37 8.24 -1.74 -7.88
N CYS A 38 7.91 -1.35 -6.65
CA CYS A 38 7.43 -2.29 -5.64
C CYS A 38 6.05 -2.85 -6.02
N PHE A 39 5.16 -2.00 -6.55
CA PHE A 39 3.88 -2.42 -7.09
C PHE A 39 4.05 -3.41 -8.25
N ASP A 40 4.90 -3.09 -9.22
CA ASP A 40 5.20 -3.98 -10.36
C ASP A 40 5.67 -5.35 -9.86
N THR A 41 6.66 -5.36 -8.96
CA THR A 41 7.21 -6.60 -8.39
C THR A 41 6.16 -7.42 -7.65
N GLN A 42 5.31 -6.79 -6.82
CA GLN A 42 4.34 -7.51 -6.00
C GLN A 42 3.07 -7.91 -6.75
N HIS A 43 2.60 -7.10 -7.70
CA HIS A 43 1.23 -7.19 -8.21
C HIS A 43 1.11 -7.43 -9.70
N VAL A 44 2.20 -7.34 -10.48
CA VAL A 44 2.15 -7.51 -11.93
C VAL A 44 2.81 -8.83 -12.33
N GLN A 45 2.06 -9.68 -13.02
CA GLN A 45 2.52 -10.98 -13.50
C GLN A 45 1.88 -11.29 -14.86
N PRO A 46 2.44 -10.78 -15.97
CA PRO A 46 1.83 -10.91 -17.29
C PRO A 46 1.71 -12.37 -17.75
N SER A 47 2.64 -13.22 -17.32
CA SER A 47 2.60 -14.67 -17.55
C SER A 47 2.24 -15.38 -16.25
N PRO A 48 1.03 -15.94 -16.13
CA PRO A 48 0.60 -16.65 -14.92
C PRO A 48 1.61 -17.73 -14.50
N ARG A 49 1.89 -17.80 -13.20
CA ARG A 49 2.74 -18.84 -12.57
C ARG A 49 2.06 -19.35 -11.32
N GLU A 50 2.43 -20.55 -10.88
CA GLU A 50 1.96 -21.07 -9.60
C GLU A 50 2.28 -20.10 -8.45
N CYS A 51 1.30 -19.87 -7.57
CA CYS A 51 1.40 -18.87 -6.49
C CYS A 51 2.63 -19.10 -5.60
N LYS A 52 2.97 -20.37 -5.30
CA LYS A 52 4.18 -20.72 -4.53
C LYS A 52 5.46 -20.19 -5.17
N MET A 53 5.59 -20.32 -6.49
CA MET A 53 6.76 -19.82 -7.23
C MET A 53 6.75 -18.30 -7.33
N ALA A 54 5.59 -17.72 -7.63
CA ALA A 54 5.40 -16.28 -7.75
C ALA A 54 5.75 -15.53 -6.45
N MET A 55 5.22 -16.01 -5.31
CA MET A 55 5.46 -15.44 -3.99
C MET A 55 6.90 -15.58 -3.51
N GLY A 56 7.54 -16.71 -3.84
CA GLY A 56 8.94 -16.97 -3.50
C GLY A 56 9.91 -16.00 -4.19
N ASN A 57 9.70 -15.77 -5.49
CA ASN A 57 10.57 -14.89 -6.28
C ASN A 57 10.35 -13.41 -5.96
N ASN A 58 9.09 -13.00 -5.78
CA ASN A 58 8.74 -11.58 -5.77
C ASN A 58 8.60 -10.98 -4.37
N ASN A 59 8.08 -11.74 -3.40
CA ASN A 59 7.60 -11.13 -2.16
C ASN A 59 8.48 -11.48 -0.96
N ASN A 60 8.87 -12.76 -0.82
CA ASN A 60 9.70 -13.20 0.30
C ASN A 60 11.12 -12.56 0.23
N LYS A 61 11.65 -12.35 -0.97
CA LYS A 61 12.98 -11.74 -1.18
C LYS A 61 13.05 -10.28 -0.70
N HIS A 62 11.98 -9.51 -0.88
CA HIS A 62 11.99 -8.07 -0.60
C HIS A 62 11.41 -7.70 0.76
N THR A 63 10.50 -8.51 1.29
CA THR A 63 9.80 -8.20 2.55
C THR A 63 10.28 -9.02 3.76
N LYS A 64 11.14 -10.02 3.53
CA LYS A 64 11.69 -10.95 4.56
C LYS A 64 10.62 -11.70 5.37
N HIS A 65 9.37 -11.73 4.93
CA HIS A 65 8.28 -12.47 5.53
C HIS A 65 7.35 -13.02 4.45
N CYS A 66 6.61 -14.08 4.79
CA CYS A 66 5.57 -14.61 3.92
C CYS A 66 4.31 -13.77 4.09
N LYS A 67 3.93 -13.00 3.06
CA LYS A 67 2.64 -12.28 3.03
C LYS A 67 1.50 -13.28 2.92
N SER A 68 0.47 -13.10 3.74
CA SER A 68 -0.68 -14.03 3.82
C SER A 68 -1.57 -14.01 2.57
N LEU A 69 -1.63 -12.89 1.85
CA LEU A 69 -2.45 -12.73 0.66
C LEU A 69 -1.76 -11.81 -0.35
N ASN A 70 -1.82 -12.16 -1.64
CA ASN A 70 -1.33 -11.29 -2.68
C ASN A 70 -2.08 -11.50 -4.00
N THR A 71 -2.56 -10.42 -4.62
CA THR A 71 -3.17 -10.49 -5.94
C THR A 71 -2.15 -10.18 -7.03
N PHE A 72 -2.09 -11.05 -8.04
CA PHE A 72 -1.30 -10.87 -9.25
C PHE A 72 -2.22 -10.55 -10.43
N LEU A 73 -1.94 -9.44 -11.10
CA LEU A 73 -2.61 -8.99 -12.32
C LEU A 73 -1.92 -9.60 -13.54
N HIS A 74 -2.68 -10.24 -14.43
CA HIS A 74 -2.17 -10.86 -15.66
C HIS A 74 -2.16 -9.87 -16.83
N GLU A 75 -1.51 -8.73 -16.59
CA GLU A 75 -1.37 -7.62 -17.52
C GLU A 75 0.08 -7.13 -17.52
N SER A 76 0.49 -6.41 -18.57
CA SER A 76 1.78 -5.71 -18.54
C SER A 76 1.74 -4.51 -17.58
N PHE A 77 2.91 -4.11 -17.06
CA PHE A 77 2.99 -2.90 -16.23
C PHE A 77 2.45 -1.65 -16.96
N SER A 78 2.72 -1.54 -18.28
CA SER A 78 2.19 -0.43 -19.10
C SER A 78 0.67 -0.46 -19.23
N SER A 79 0.06 -1.66 -19.36
CA SER A 79 -1.39 -1.84 -19.40
C SER A 79 -2.04 -1.41 -18.08
N VAL A 80 -1.43 -1.82 -16.95
CA VAL A 80 -1.89 -1.38 -15.62
C VAL A 80 -1.72 0.13 -15.42
N ALA A 81 -0.58 0.69 -15.83
CA ALA A 81 -0.31 2.12 -15.72
C ALA A 81 -1.23 2.99 -16.59
N ALA A 82 -1.79 2.44 -17.67
CA ALA A 82 -2.79 3.13 -18.48
C ALA A 82 -4.08 3.44 -17.69
N ALA A 83 -4.37 2.69 -16.62
CA ALA A 83 -5.49 3.00 -15.74
C ALA A 83 -5.33 4.38 -15.07
N CYS A 84 -4.11 4.87 -14.85
CA CYS A 84 -3.87 6.21 -14.27
C CYS A 84 -4.38 7.36 -15.18
N GLN A 85 -4.74 7.08 -16.43
CA GLN A 85 -5.35 8.05 -17.35
C GLN A 85 -6.88 8.12 -17.22
N THR A 86 -7.51 7.21 -16.48
CA THR A 86 -8.96 7.29 -16.20
C THR A 86 -9.24 8.35 -15.13
N PRO A 87 -10.48 8.86 -15.03
CA PRO A 87 -10.85 9.78 -13.97
C PRO A 87 -10.48 9.27 -12.58
N ILE A 88 -10.10 10.20 -11.70
CA ILE A 88 -9.84 9.92 -10.30
C ILE A 88 -11.13 9.47 -9.63
N THR A 89 -11.04 8.43 -8.81
CA THR A 89 -12.11 7.97 -7.93
C THR A 89 -11.63 7.89 -6.49
N GLY A 90 -12.57 7.87 -5.54
CA GLY A 90 -12.26 7.76 -4.12
C GLY A 90 -11.60 6.42 -3.80
N CYS A 91 -10.44 6.46 -3.14
CA CYS A 91 -9.80 5.27 -2.60
C CYS A 91 -10.52 4.77 -1.34
N LYS A 92 -10.34 3.49 -1.00
CA LYS A 92 -10.85 2.91 0.27
C LYS A 92 -10.28 3.57 1.52
N ASN A 93 -9.08 4.14 1.42
CA ASN A 93 -8.42 4.89 2.49
C ASN A 93 -8.68 6.41 2.39
N SER A 94 -9.75 6.83 1.73
CA SER A 94 -10.18 8.22 1.58
C SER A 94 -9.20 9.15 0.84
N HIS A 95 -8.21 8.59 0.13
CA HIS A 95 -7.34 9.36 -0.76
C HIS A 95 -8.02 9.59 -2.12
N GLU A 96 -7.63 10.67 -2.81
CA GLU A 96 -8.16 11.04 -4.13
C GLU A 96 -7.13 10.78 -5.24
N SER A 97 -6.56 9.58 -5.28
CA SER A 97 -5.57 9.19 -6.29
C SER A 97 -5.80 7.78 -6.86
N CYS A 98 -6.98 7.20 -6.63
CA CYS A 98 -7.32 5.90 -7.17
C CYS A 98 -7.93 6.04 -8.56
N HIS A 99 -7.72 4.99 -9.35
CA HIS A 99 -8.20 4.90 -10.72
C HIS A 99 -8.85 3.54 -10.93
N GLN A 100 -9.87 3.49 -11.77
CA GLN A 100 -10.56 2.25 -12.13
C GLN A 100 -10.14 1.82 -13.52
N SER A 101 -9.75 0.55 -13.69
CA SER A 101 -9.42 0.03 -15.01
C SER A 101 -10.63 0.13 -15.95
N GLN A 102 -10.38 0.47 -17.22
CA GLN A 102 -11.46 0.58 -18.22
C GLN A 102 -12.16 -0.76 -18.50
N LYS A 103 -11.47 -1.87 -18.24
CA LYS A 103 -11.95 -3.23 -18.47
C LYS A 103 -11.55 -4.13 -17.29
N PRO A 104 -12.30 -5.22 -17.05
CA PRO A 104 -11.86 -6.29 -16.15
C PRO A 104 -10.53 -6.87 -16.61
N VAL A 105 -9.70 -7.29 -15.64
CA VAL A 105 -8.39 -7.92 -15.89
C VAL A 105 -8.38 -9.31 -15.25
N SER A 106 -7.65 -10.24 -15.87
CA SER A 106 -7.43 -11.56 -15.28
C SER A 106 -6.48 -11.45 -14.08
N LEU A 107 -6.76 -12.20 -13.02
CA LEU A 107 -5.96 -12.18 -11.79
C LEU A 107 -5.86 -13.56 -11.13
N THR A 108 -4.82 -13.73 -10.32
CA THR A 108 -4.65 -14.83 -9.37
C THR A 108 -4.52 -14.25 -7.96
N MET A 109 -5.10 -14.92 -6.96
CA MET A 109 -5.01 -14.56 -5.54
C MET A 109 -4.18 -15.57 -4.73
#